data_AF-A0A5B8VBC2-F1
#
_entry.id   AF-A0A5B8VBC2-F1
#
_cell.length_a   1.000
_cell.length_b   1.000
_cell.length_c   1.000
_cell.angle_alpha   90.00
_cell.angle_beta   90.00
_cell.angle_gamma   90.00
#
_symmetry.space_group_name_H-M   'P 1'
#
loop_
_entity.id
_entity.type
_entity.pdbx_description
1 polymer ?
#
loop_
_entity_poly.entity_id
_entity_poly.type
_entity_poly.pdbx_seq_one_letter_code
_entity_poly.pdbx_strand_id
1 'polypeptide(L)'
;MPDTFYPSVDMDFIETHMKTMGKLAKDGIVKVGTTTTFIIEGTQAIYKRSILIRELEPGQVCFEQATGLAARFGFMGALLEWLETNQNWKEGAYIVAE
;
A
#
# COMPACT_ATOMS: atom_id res chain seq x y z
N MET A 1 2.31 7.82 12.79
CA MET A 1 2.25 7.78 14.27
C MET A 1 2.66 6.39 14.72
N PRO A 2 3.50 6.22 15.75
CA PRO A 2 3.85 4.91 16.29
C PRO A 2 2.76 4.50 17.30
N ASP A 3 1.56 4.23 16.79
CA ASP A 3 0.50 3.62 17.58
C ASP A 3 0.45 2.15 17.19
N THR A 4 0.69 1.25 18.15
CA THR A 4 0.73 -0.20 17.94
C THR A 4 -0.62 -0.76 17.50
N PHE A 5 -1.72 -0.04 17.78
CA PHE A 5 -3.06 -0.39 17.35
C PHE A 5 -3.46 0.31 16.04
N TYR A 6 -2.50 0.94 15.37
CA TYR A 6 -2.76 1.52 14.06
C TYR A 6 -2.70 0.42 13.00
N PRO A 7 -3.76 0.21 12.20
CA PRO A 7 -3.75 -0.82 11.18
C PRO A 7 -2.62 -0.57 10.17
N SER A 8 -1.87 -1.64 9.89
CA SER A 8 -0.81 -1.65 8.90
C SER A 8 -1.01 -2.81 7.93
N VAL A 9 -0.37 -2.70 6.78
CA VAL A 9 -0.46 -3.66 5.68
C VAL A 9 0.94 -4.01 5.23
N ASP A 10 1.14 -5.27 4.85
CA ASP A 10 2.43 -5.72 4.37
C ASP A 10 2.81 -5.02 3.06
N MET A 11 4.07 -4.60 2.98
CA MET A 11 4.63 -3.99 1.77
C MET A 11 4.55 -4.95 0.58
N ASP A 12 4.74 -6.25 0.81
CA ASP A 12 4.64 -7.28 -0.23
C ASP A 12 3.24 -7.39 -0.83
N PHE A 13 2.19 -7.20 -0.01
CA PHE A 13 0.81 -7.14 -0.49
C PHE A 13 0.62 -5.96 -1.45
N ILE A 14 1.15 -4.78 -1.09
CA ILE A 14 1.09 -3.59 -1.94
C ILE A 14 1.88 -3.81 -3.23
N GLU A 15 3.13 -4.29 -3.14
CA GLU A 15 3.97 -4.53 -4.31
C GLU A 15 3.33 -5.50 -5.30
N THR A 16 2.71 -6.57 -4.79
CA THR A 16 2.02 -7.56 -5.63
C THR A 16 0.90 -6.92 -6.43
N HIS A 17 0.06 -6.11 -5.80
CA HIS A 17 -1.03 -5.40 -6.51
C HIS A 17 -0.48 -4.37 -7.49
N MET A 18 0.58 -3.64 -7.13
CA MET A 18 1.23 -2.67 -8.01
C MET A 18 1.82 -3.33 -9.26
N LYS A 19 2.45 -4.50 -9.12
CA LYS A 19 3.02 -5.28 -10.23
C LYS A 19 1.93 -5.85 -11.14
N THR A 20 0.88 -6.44 -10.56
CA THR A 20 -0.22 -7.08 -11.31
C THR A 20 -1.02 -6.09 -12.17
N MET A 21 -1.07 -4.81 -11.78
CA MET A 21 -1.75 -3.78 -12.58
C MET A 21 -1.12 -3.49 -13.95
N GLY A 22 0.15 -3.85 -14.16
CA GLY A 22 0.83 -3.65 -15.45
C GLY A 22 1.02 -2.18 -15.87
N LYS A 23 0.91 -1.23 -14.94
CA LYS A 23 1.07 0.22 -15.20
C LYS A 23 2.40 0.79 -14.72
N LEU A 24 3.30 -0.05 -14.19
CA LEU A 24 4.61 0.41 -13.73
C LEU A 24 5.53 0.66 -14.92
N ALA A 25 6.32 1.73 -14.83
CA ALA A 25 7.41 1.96 -15.76
C ALA A 25 8.46 0.84 -15.61
N LYS A 26 9.26 0.62 -16.66
CA LYS A 26 10.39 -0.31 -16.59
C LYS A 26 11.33 0.10 -15.45
N ASP A 27 11.68 -0.85 -14.58
CA ASP A 27 12.48 -0.60 -13.38
C ASP A 27 11.89 0.49 -12.46
N GLY A 28 10.58 0.72 -12.55
CA GLY A 28 9.85 1.79 -11.88
C GLY A 28 9.62 1.57 -10.38
N ILE A 29 10.32 0.65 -9.75
CA ILE A 29 10.30 0.45 -8.30
C ILE A 29 11.69 0.80 -7.77
N VAL A 30 11.78 1.88 -7.00
CA VAL A 30 13.04 2.38 -6.46
C VAL A 30 12.95 2.41 -4.93
N LYS A 31 13.84 1.71 -4.24
CA LYS A 31 13.89 1.69 -2.77
C LYS A 31 15.09 2.49 -2.27
N VAL A 32 14.84 3.44 -1.37
CA VAL A 32 15.86 4.26 -0.70
C VAL A 32 15.56 4.28 0.80
N GLY A 33 16.39 3.58 1.58
CA GLY A 33 16.13 3.38 3.01
C GLY A 33 14.78 2.67 3.24
N THR A 34 13.91 3.27 4.06
CA THR A 34 12.55 2.78 4.34
C THR A 34 11.49 3.35 3.40
N THR A 35 11.90 4.02 2.32
CA THR A 35 10.98 4.63 1.35
C THR A 35 11.05 3.89 0.03
N THR A 36 9.90 3.45 -0.47
CA THR A 36 9.75 2.81 -1.77
C THR A 36 8.97 3.75 -2.69
N THR A 37 9.54 4.04 -3.85
CA THR A 37 8.93 4.88 -4.89
C THR A 37 8.48 4.01 -6.05
N PHE A 38 7.20 4.11 -6.39
CA PHE A 38 6.63 3.54 -7.60
C PHE A 38 6.50 4.62 -8.67
N ILE A 39 6.98 4.32 -9.87
CA ILE A 39 6.89 5.19 -11.03
C ILE A 39 5.91 4.55 -12.01
N ILE A 40 4.78 5.23 -12.22
CA ILE A 40 3.75 4.79 -13.17
C ILE A 40 4.18 5.17 -14.59
N GLU A 41 3.99 4.28 -15.55
CA GLU A 41 4.20 4.52 -16.97
C GLU A 41 3.23 5.59 -17.50
N GLY A 42 3.67 6.41 -18.45
CA GLY A 42 2.82 7.44 -19.06
C GLY A 42 3.52 8.74 -19.42
N THR A 43 2.77 9.66 -20.02
CA THR A 43 3.30 10.88 -20.64
C THR A 43 3.30 12.11 -19.70
N GLN A 44 2.68 12.00 -18.53
CA GLN A 44 2.66 13.09 -17.55
C GLN A 44 4.05 13.33 -16.94
N ALA A 45 4.25 14.51 -16.36
CA ALA A 45 5.46 14.83 -15.60
C ALA A 45 5.73 13.79 -14.50
N ILE A 46 7.00 13.46 -14.28
CA ILE A 46 7.42 12.36 -13.39
C ILE A 46 6.81 12.51 -11.99
N TYR A 47 6.82 13.70 -11.39
CA TYR A 47 6.28 13.91 -10.04
C TYR A 47 4.79 13.55 -9.88
N LYS A 48 4.00 13.57 -10.97
CA LYS A 48 2.58 13.14 -10.93
C LYS A 48 2.42 11.63 -11.01
N ARG A 49 3.44 10.96 -11.57
CA ARG A 49 3.52 9.51 -11.78
C ARG A 49 4.34 8.81 -10.70
N SER A 50 5.11 9.55 -9.91
CA SER A 50 5.83 9.05 -8.75
C SER A 50 4.91 8.96 -7.55
N ILE A 51 4.99 7.83 -6.85
CA ILE A 51 4.22 7.54 -5.66
C ILE A 51 5.20 7.07 -4.62
N LEU A 52 5.27 7.78 -3.50
CA LEU A 52 6.18 7.47 -2.42
C LEU A 52 5.40 6.77 -1.31
N ILE A 53 5.89 5.62 -0.90
CA ILE A 53 5.43 4.91 0.29
C ILE A 53 6.58 4.89 1.28
N ARG A 54 6.30 5.29 2.51
CA ARG A 54 7.23 5.15 3.61
C ARG A 54 6.76 4.05 4.55
N GLU A 55 7.63 3.08 4.78
CA GLU A 55 7.43 2.02 5.75
C GLU A 55 7.48 2.60 7.18
N LEU A 56 6.55 2.18 8.04
CA LEU A 56 6.53 2.51 9.48
C LEU A 56 7.63 1.74 10.21
N GLU A 57 7.59 0.42 10.02
CA GLU A 57 8.59 -0.57 10.41
C GLU A 57 8.97 -1.36 9.16
N PRO A 58 10.10 -2.09 9.15
CA PRO A 58 10.50 -2.87 7.98
C PRO A 58 9.36 -3.78 7.48
N GLY A 59 8.90 -3.53 6.26
CA GLY A 59 7.82 -4.27 5.61
C GLY A 59 6.40 -3.79 5.93
N GLN A 60 6.20 -2.77 6.76
CA GLN A 60 4.86 -2.31 7.15
C GLN A 60 4.49 -0.95 6.57
N VAL A 61 3.36 -0.89 5.88
CA VAL A 61 2.76 0.32 5.32
C VAL A 61 1.56 0.73 6.17
N CYS A 62 1.45 2.00 6.55
CA CYS A 62 0.29 2.45 7.32
C CYS A 62 -1.00 2.42 6.49
N PHE A 63 -2.13 2.23 7.18
CA PHE A 63 -3.44 2.12 6.57
C PHE A 63 -3.81 3.29 5.64
N GLU A 64 -3.47 4.55 5.94
CA GLU A 64 -3.82 5.68 5.06
C GLU A 64 -3.08 5.63 3.74
N GLN A 65 -1.79 5.25 3.77
CA GLN A 65 -1.00 5.08 2.55
C GLN A 65 -1.57 3.92 1.73
N ALA A 66 -1.86 2.77 2.36
CA ALA A 66 -2.46 1.63 1.68
C ALA A 66 -3.83 1.96 1.06
N THR A 67 -4.68 2.67 1.80
CA THR A 67 -6.01 3.10 1.36
C THR A 67 -5.93 4.09 0.19
N GLY A 68 -5.02 5.07 0.27
CA GLY A 68 -4.79 6.03 -0.80
C GLY A 68 -4.37 5.36 -2.11
N LEU A 69 -3.53 4.33 -2.02
CA LEU A 69 -3.14 3.50 -3.17
C LEU A 69 -4.33 2.69 -3.68
N ALA A 70 -5.01 1.98 -2.79
CA ALA A 70 -6.14 1.11 -3.16
C ALA A 70 -7.25 1.90 -3.85
N ALA A 71 -7.55 3.11 -3.39
CA ALA A 71 -8.50 4.02 -4.02
C ALA A 71 -8.01 4.52 -5.39
N ARG A 72 -6.73 4.90 -5.49
CA ARG A 72 -6.14 5.38 -6.76
C ARG A 72 -6.07 4.29 -7.83
N PHE A 73 -5.94 3.04 -7.41
CA PHE A 73 -5.59 1.93 -8.28
C PHE A 73 -6.67 0.84 -8.39
N GLY A 74 -7.77 0.97 -7.65
CA GLY A 74 -8.94 0.12 -7.78
C GLY A 74 -8.80 -1.26 -7.14
N PHE A 75 -7.99 -1.40 -6.08
CA PHE A 75 -7.85 -2.65 -5.33
C PHE A 75 -8.42 -2.58 -3.90
N MET A 76 -9.37 -1.68 -3.66
CA MET A 76 -9.98 -1.49 -2.33
C MET A 76 -10.59 -2.76 -1.74
N GLY A 77 -11.28 -3.58 -2.55
CA GLY A 77 -11.83 -4.85 -2.09
C GLY A 77 -10.76 -5.79 -1.54
N ALA A 78 -9.66 -5.96 -2.26
CA ALA A 78 -8.54 -6.79 -1.84
C ALA A 78 -7.86 -6.26 -0.57
N LEU A 79 -7.76 -4.93 -0.42
CA LEU A 79 -7.23 -4.31 0.80
C LEU A 79 -8.12 -4.62 2.02
N LEU A 80 -9.43 -4.45 1.89
CA LEU A 80 -10.37 -4.69 2.98
C LEU A 80 -10.43 -6.17 3.38
N GLU A 81 -10.43 -7.07 2.40
CA GLU A 81 -10.35 -8.53 2.63
C GLU A 81 -9.04 -8.92 3.33
N TRP A 82 -7.93 -8.32 2.93
CA TRP A 82 -6.63 -8.55 3.57
C TRP A 82 -6.64 -8.08 5.03
N LEU A 83 -7.18 -6.89 5.32
CA LEU A 83 -7.28 -6.35 6.67
C LEU A 83 -8.18 -7.20 7.57
N GLU A 84 -9.30 -7.67 7.04
CA GLU A 84 -10.21 -8.56 7.77
C GLU A 84 -9.50 -9.88 8.09
N THR A 85 -8.83 -10.48 7.11
CA THR A 85 -8.19 -11.80 7.24
C THR A 85 -6.94 -11.79 8.11
N ASN A 86 -6.11 -10.75 8.03
CA ASN A 86 -4.77 -10.74 8.64
C ASN A 86 -4.67 -9.88 9.89
N GLN A 87 -5.55 -8.88 10.04
CA GLN A 87 -5.49 -7.92 11.14
C GLN A 87 -6.76 -7.94 11.99
N ASN A 88 -7.74 -8.79 11.69
CA ASN A 88 -9.07 -8.76 12.29
C ASN A 88 -9.63 -7.34 12.27
N TRP A 89 -9.52 -6.64 11.15
CA TRP A 89 -9.92 -5.23 11.03
C TRP A 89 -10.95 -5.07 9.91
N LYS A 90 -12.10 -4.46 10.23
CA LYS A 90 -13.23 -4.28 9.31
C LYS A 90 -13.97 -2.97 9.60
N GLU A 91 -14.31 -2.23 8.54
CA GLU A 91 -15.14 -1.01 8.62
C GLU A 91 -14.71 0.04 9.68
N GLY A 92 -13.40 0.18 9.93
CA GLY A 92 -12.92 1.16 10.91
C GLY A 92 -12.76 0.63 12.34
N ALA A 93 -13.00 -0.66 12.58
CA ALA A 93 -12.86 -1.27 13.90
C ALA A 93 -12.20 -2.65 13.85
N TYR A 94 -11.56 -3.03 14.95
CA TYR A 94 -11.11 -4.40 15.16
C TYR A 94 -12.31 -5.30 15.50
N ILE A 95 -12.35 -6.48 14.89
CA ILE A 95 -13.33 -7.52 15.17
C ILE A 95 -12.71 -8.58 16.10
N VAL A 96 -13.52 -9.18 16.96
CA VAL A 96 -13.12 -10.30 17.80
C VAL A 96 -13.59 -11.58 17.11
N ALA A 97 -12.69 -12.54 16.90
CA ALA A 97 -13.08 -13.86 16.42
C ALA A 97 -13.94 -14.54 17.51
N GLU A 98 -15.14 -14.99 17.15
CA GLU A 98 -16.03 -15.77 18.02
C GLU A 98 -15.46 -17.16 18.34
#